data_AF-A0AAV0BNL8-F1
#
_entry.id   AF-A0AAV0BNL8-F1
#
_cell.length_a   1.000
_cell.length_b   1.000
_cell.length_c   1.000
_cell.angle_alpha   90.00
_cell.angle_beta   90.00
_cell.angle_gamma   90.00
#
_symmetry.space_group_name_H-M   'P 1'
#
loop_
_entity.id
_entity.type
_entity.pdbx_description
1 polymer ?
#
loop_
_entity_poly.entity_id
_entity_poly.type
_entity_poly.pdbx_seq_one_letter_code
_entity_poly.pdbx_strand_id
1 'polypeptide(L)'
;MNKTILPRSEEVRSADSTGSPSHLKLKSDSRPPTLSDSDRSTVNRSGRSVKRNTLPNDLDQSFAVSDFNSQDEDCDLETTLSGHEDAQTPTPFNFGQRDAKLEPYQMRHDDSVKWVYQPPTLTGAAIGTFVLSALAYNSDKFPQTIRSHLGIISGVVVFLVFCMLNFRDGPFRRPHPAFWRVVLGLNLLYFMLLSFLYWTDNTSAREYIKYFDPSLGVPLPERSYAEKCELTVKNVWDGIDIFCLAHSLGWFGKAVILRDHWFCWILSVGFEIMEYSLQHHLPNFAECWWDHWLLDVLICNWGGLWLGMKTCEWLRVSPFSWRGLRQSTSGSDRQTPQRRAKNAAKQFTPYDWTEFRWEGTKKFRNYISTVALLTVFLLSELNVFYLKSLLWLAPEHPLVIARLAAMFLWALPAVREFYDYATYTKRVKRMGSHAWLSMATVILELLIVIKWSKGEFPNPMPKEVKAFWTVAIILLVLYPTVKFAIPSWKSWRNNRRKASNKID
;
A
#
# COMPACT_ATOMS: atom_id res chain seq x y z
N MET A 1 -59.83 -54.52 -20.32
CA MET A 1 -58.72 -54.57 -21.30
C MET A 1 -57.49 -54.06 -20.56
N ASN A 2 -56.60 -54.92 -20.05
CA ASN A 2 -55.45 -55.53 -20.75
C ASN A 2 -54.54 -54.49 -21.43
N LYS A 3 -53.21 -54.44 -21.22
CA LYS A 3 -52.33 -55.32 -20.41
C LYS A 3 -50.97 -54.65 -20.16
N THR A 4 -50.32 -54.99 -19.04
CA THR A 4 -48.88 -54.76 -18.74
C THR A 4 -47.96 -55.56 -19.68
N ILE A 5 -46.79 -55.04 -20.06
CA ILE A 5 -45.61 -55.83 -20.49
C ILE A 5 -44.29 -55.12 -20.06
N LEU A 6 -43.53 -55.80 -19.20
CA LEU A 6 -42.07 -56.01 -19.27
C LEU A 6 -41.88 -57.44 -19.84
N PRO A 7 -40.79 -57.80 -20.57
CA PRO A 7 -39.43 -58.00 -20.03
C PRO A 7 -38.38 -57.37 -20.99
N ARG A 8 -37.11 -57.79 -21.19
CA ARG A 8 -36.29 -58.98 -20.82
C ARG A 8 -34.79 -58.64 -20.78
N SER A 9 -34.02 -59.41 -20.02
CA SER A 9 -32.55 -59.43 -19.95
C SER A 9 -32.00 -60.72 -20.58
N GLU A 10 -30.81 -60.69 -21.21
CA GLU A 10 -30.08 -61.92 -21.56
C GLU A 10 -28.56 -61.71 -21.65
N GLU A 11 -27.84 -62.55 -20.88
CA GLU A 11 -26.57 -63.26 -21.15
C GLU A 11 -25.39 -62.53 -21.83
N VAL A 12 -24.21 -62.37 -21.20
CA VAL A 12 -23.24 -63.37 -20.69
C VAL A 12 -22.64 -64.27 -21.79
N ARG A 13 -21.37 -64.03 -22.13
CA ARG A 13 -20.40 -65.07 -22.57
C ARG A 13 -18.97 -64.66 -22.24
N SER A 14 -18.22 -65.60 -21.67
CA SER A 14 -16.80 -65.51 -21.33
C SER A 14 -15.91 -66.20 -22.38
N ALA A 15 -14.65 -65.78 -22.49
CA ALA A 15 -13.56 -66.63 -22.97
C ALA A 15 -12.22 -66.15 -22.40
N ASP A 16 -11.52 -67.04 -21.69
CA ASP A 16 -10.15 -66.86 -21.21
C ASP A 16 -9.12 -66.98 -22.34
N SER A 17 -7.91 -66.42 -22.16
CA SER A 17 -6.70 -67.25 -21.96
C SER A 17 -5.35 -66.49 -21.93
N THR A 18 -4.61 -66.73 -20.83
CA THR A 18 -3.15 -66.97 -20.73
C THR A 18 -2.10 -65.95 -21.22
N GLY A 19 -1.17 -65.60 -20.32
CA GLY A 19 0.15 -65.04 -20.67
C GLY A 19 0.90 -64.49 -19.45
N SER A 20 1.84 -65.26 -18.87
CA SER A 20 2.64 -64.87 -17.67
C SER A 20 4.16 -64.89 -18.02
N PRO A 21 5.12 -64.69 -17.08
CA PRO A 21 5.94 -63.47 -17.05
C PRO A 21 7.44 -63.73 -17.36
N SER A 22 8.27 -62.68 -17.41
CA SER A 22 9.74 -62.85 -17.34
C SER A 22 10.50 -61.65 -16.78
N HIS A 23 11.61 -61.97 -16.09
CA HIS A 23 12.55 -61.07 -15.41
C HIS A 23 13.58 -60.42 -16.36
N LEU A 24 14.38 -59.47 -15.80
CA LEU A 24 15.83 -59.16 -16.02
C LEU A 24 16.06 -57.64 -16.22
N LYS A 25 17.21 -57.02 -15.89
CA LYS A 25 18.24 -57.15 -14.82
C LYS A 25 19.20 -55.94 -14.99
N LEU A 26 19.78 -55.39 -13.91
CA LEU A 26 21.04 -54.57 -13.83
C LEU A 26 21.23 -53.39 -14.82
N LYS A 27 21.50 -52.12 -14.46
CA LYS A 27 22.36 -51.49 -13.44
C LYS A 27 23.89 -51.54 -13.73
N SER A 28 24.42 -50.38 -14.12
CA SER A 28 25.78 -49.82 -13.94
C SER A 28 27.02 -50.64 -14.28
N ASP A 29 27.91 -50.07 -15.09
CA ASP A 29 29.26 -49.74 -14.59
C ASP A 29 29.97 -48.61 -15.35
N SER A 30 31.09 -48.15 -14.77
CA SER A 30 32.18 -47.27 -15.28
C SER A 30 32.31 -45.84 -14.71
N ARG A 31 33.43 -45.69 -13.98
CA ARG A 31 34.15 -44.50 -13.49
C ARG A 31 35.65 -44.76 -13.84
N PRO A 32 36.59 -43.83 -13.63
CA PRO A 32 36.71 -42.41 -13.98
C PRO A 32 37.80 -42.26 -15.11
N PRO A 33 38.68 -41.22 -15.21
CA PRO A 33 39.67 -40.83 -14.19
C PRO A 33 39.87 -39.31 -13.98
N THR A 34 40.72 -39.00 -13.01
CA THR A 34 41.24 -37.68 -12.58
C THR A 34 42.41 -37.18 -13.42
N LEU A 35 42.71 -35.88 -13.35
CA LEU A 35 44.04 -35.30 -13.63
C LEU A 35 44.30 -34.08 -12.71
N SER A 36 45.57 -33.79 -12.43
CA SER A 36 46.04 -32.92 -11.33
C SER A 36 47.14 -31.93 -11.76
N ASP A 37 47.45 -30.96 -10.87
CA ASP A 37 48.69 -30.14 -10.82
C ASP A 37 48.98 -29.19 -12.01
N SER A 38 49.78 -28.10 -11.95
CA SER A 38 50.58 -27.46 -10.88
C SER A 38 50.80 -25.94 -11.13
N ASP A 39 51.33 -25.28 -10.08
CA ASP A 39 52.25 -24.11 -10.06
C ASP A 39 51.80 -22.68 -10.51
N ARG A 40 52.46 -21.55 -10.14
CA ARG A 40 53.33 -21.11 -8.98
C ARG A 40 53.78 -19.64 -9.14
N SER A 41 54.50 -19.10 -8.14
CA SER A 41 55.20 -17.78 -8.08
C SER A 41 54.28 -16.55 -7.95
N THR A 42 54.37 -15.63 -6.98
CA THR A 42 55.44 -14.78 -6.38
C THR A 42 56.01 -13.67 -7.28
N VAL A 43 55.84 -12.40 -6.89
CA VAL A 43 56.93 -11.39 -6.77
C VAL A 43 56.46 -10.06 -6.11
N ASN A 44 57.37 -9.49 -5.30
CA ASN A 44 57.36 -8.18 -4.60
C ASN A 44 57.02 -6.96 -5.52
N ARG A 45 56.78 -5.70 -5.08
CA ARG A 45 57.48 -4.88 -4.06
C ARG A 45 56.89 -3.44 -4.02
N SER A 46 57.22 -2.68 -2.96
CA SER A 46 57.08 -1.21 -2.79
C SER A 46 55.64 -0.66 -2.67
N GLY A 47 55.32 0.32 -1.81
CA GLY A 47 56.14 1.03 -0.81
C GLY A 47 56.24 2.52 -1.10
N ARG A 48 55.40 3.35 -0.46
CA ARG A 48 55.65 4.79 -0.36
C ARG A 48 55.13 5.38 0.95
N SER A 49 55.90 6.32 1.49
CA SER A 49 55.78 6.83 2.86
C SER A 49 54.77 7.97 3.02
N VAL A 50 54.28 8.09 4.25
CA VAL A 50 53.50 9.20 4.82
C VAL A 50 54.21 10.55 4.66
N LYS A 51 53.43 11.62 4.43
CA LYS A 51 53.70 12.95 5.00
C LYS A 51 52.41 13.58 5.53
N ARG A 52 52.45 14.07 6.77
CA ARG A 52 51.50 15.05 7.34
C ARG A 52 51.93 16.46 6.94
N ASN A 53 50.99 17.42 7.01
CA ASN A 53 51.17 18.78 7.55
C ASN A 53 49.80 19.48 7.54
N THR A 54 49.17 19.72 8.70
CA THR A 54 49.20 20.93 9.56
C THR A 54 48.27 22.07 9.11
N LEU A 55 47.22 22.30 9.90
CA LEU A 55 46.36 23.49 9.94
C LEU A 55 47.04 24.68 10.63
N PRO A 56 46.56 25.91 10.40
CA PRO A 56 46.46 26.94 11.43
C PRO A 56 45.00 27.41 11.66
N ASN A 57 44.76 28.01 12.83
CA ASN A 57 43.46 28.53 13.30
C ASN A 57 43.31 30.07 13.13
N ASP A 58 42.17 30.58 13.63
CA ASP A 58 41.93 31.93 14.19
C ASP A 58 41.75 33.08 13.14
N LEU A 59 40.63 33.82 13.10
CA LEU A 59 40.08 34.71 14.15
C LEU A 59 38.60 35.14 13.90
N ASP A 60 37.95 35.66 14.94
CA ASP A 60 36.60 36.24 14.96
C ASP A 60 36.44 37.58 14.23
N GLN A 61 35.21 37.90 13.76
CA GLN A 61 34.58 39.20 14.05
C GLN A 61 33.06 39.26 13.82
N SER A 62 32.45 40.37 14.26
CA SER A 62 31.08 40.46 14.80
C SER A 62 30.15 41.42 14.04
N PHE A 63 28.83 41.10 14.09
CA PHE A 63 27.67 42.03 14.05
C PHE A 63 27.47 42.99 12.85
N ALA A 64 26.34 42.80 12.14
CA ALA A 64 25.35 43.86 11.89
C ALA A 64 24.00 43.26 11.41
N VAL A 65 22.88 43.85 11.84
CA VAL A 65 21.52 43.54 11.36
C VAL A 65 21.02 44.78 10.61
N SER A 66 20.48 44.61 9.40
CA SER A 66 19.74 45.68 8.72
C SER A 66 18.66 45.13 7.79
N ASP A 67 17.44 45.52 8.11
CA ASP A 67 16.20 45.68 7.34
C ASP A 67 15.83 44.85 6.11
N PHE A 68 14.55 44.48 6.13
CA PHE A 68 13.83 43.67 5.17
C PHE A 68 13.14 44.57 4.14
N ASN A 69 13.52 44.48 2.87
CA ASN A 69 12.73 45.10 1.79
C ASN A 69 12.65 44.16 0.59
N SER A 70 11.42 43.84 0.17
CA SER A 70 11.15 42.80 -0.82
C SER A 70 10.91 43.42 -2.21
N GLN A 71 11.85 43.25 -3.12
CA GLN A 71 11.64 43.40 -4.56
C GLN A 71 12.24 42.20 -5.30
N ASP A 72 11.52 41.72 -6.31
CA ASP A 72 11.93 40.60 -7.13
C ASP A 72 13.05 41.04 -8.11
N GLU A 73 14.24 40.45 -8.00
CA GLU A 73 15.25 40.47 -9.08
C GLU A 73 15.74 39.04 -9.37
N ASP A 74 15.73 38.67 -10.65
CA ASP A 74 16.38 37.47 -11.16
C ASP A 74 17.91 37.66 -11.08
N CYS A 75 18.62 36.72 -10.45
CA CYS A 75 20.08 36.67 -10.49
C CYS A 75 20.57 35.54 -11.40
N ASP A 76 20.69 35.85 -12.69
CA ASP A 76 21.65 35.18 -13.56
C ASP A 76 23.05 35.71 -13.23
N LEU A 77 23.91 34.85 -12.66
CA LEU A 77 25.32 35.15 -12.45
C LEU A 77 26.17 34.07 -13.13
N GLU A 78 26.52 34.31 -14.39
CA GLU A 78 27.62 33.58 -15.01
C GLU A 78 28.91 33.90 -14.26
N THR A 79 29.65 32.87 -13.84
CA THR A 79 31.03 33.02 -13.41
C THR A 79 31.83 31.88 -14.01
N THR A 80 32.52 32.19 -15.10
CA THR A 80 33.47 31.31 -15.77
C THR A 80 34.70 31.12 -14.88
N LEU A 81 34.85 29.92 -14.28
CA LEU A 81 36.10 29.50 -13.66
C LEU A 81 36.47 28.09 -14.14
N SER A 82 37.62 28.03 -14.80
CA SER A 82 38.15 26.86 -15.48
C SER A 82 38.88 25.90 -14.54
N GLY A 83 38.58 24.61 -14.68
CA GLY A 83 39.58 23.53 -14.60
C GLY A 83 40.27 23.26 -13.26
N HIS A 84 39.77 22.25 -12.54
CA HIS A 84 40.63 21.18 -12.04
C HIS A 84 39.81 19.89 -11.87
N GLU A 85 40.07 18.89 -12.71
CA GLU A 85 39.50 17.54 -12.57
C GLU A 85 40.29 16.74 -11.51
N ASP A 86 39.90 16.87 -10.24
CA ASP A 86 40.28 15.88 -9.23
C ASP A 86 39.34 14.67 -9.31
N ALA A 87 39.92 13.48 -9.52
CA ALA A 87 39.20 12.23 -9.71
C ALA A 87 38.56 11.70 -8.40
N GLN A 88 37.50 12.37 -7.93
CA GLN A 88 36.69 11.89 -6.81
C GLN A 88 35.85 10.68 -7.23
N THR A 89 35.93 9.62 -6.42
CA THR A 89 35.11 8.42 -6.57
C THR A 89 33.63 8.80 -6.40
N PRO A 90 32.71 8.43 -7.31
CA PRO A 90 31.36 8.96 -7.30
C PRO A 90 30.57 8.45 -6.09
N THR A 91 30.31 9.35 -5.13
CA THR A 91 29.36 9.10 -4.05
C THR A 91 27.94 8.95 -4.64
N PRO A 92 27.11 8.00 -4.17
CA PRO A 92 25.85 7.66 -4.83
C PRO A 92 24.70 8.66 -4.60
N PHE A 93 24.98 9.87 -4.09
CA PHE A 93 23.97 10.83 -3.62
C PHE A 93 24.16 12.25 -4.19
N ASN A 94 23.88 12.45 -5.48
CA ASN A 94 23.67 13.78 -6.05
C ASN A 94 22.18 14.19 -5.97
N PHE A 95 21.70 14.48 -4.76
CA PHE A 95 20.46 15.25 -4.58
C PHE A 95 20.78 16.76 -4.72
N GLY A 96 20.95 17.26 -5.95
CA GLY A 96 21.35 18.66 -6.16
C GLY A 96 21.24 19.26 -7.56
N GLN A 97 21.16 18.47 -8.65
CA GLN A 97 21.05 19.02 -10.00
C GLN A 97 19.61 19.46 -10.31
N ARG A 98 19.42 20.75 -10.63
CA ARG A 98 18.10 21.36 -10.90
C ARG A 98 17.46 20.84 -12.19
N ASP A 99 18.27 20.43 -13.15
CA ASP A 99 17.85 20.17 -14.54
C ASP A 99 17.93 18.69 -14.94
N ALA A 100 18.26 17.80 -14.00
CA ALA A 100 18.14 16.37 -14.21
C ALA A 100 16.66 15.99 -14.35
N LYS A 101 16.23 15.77 -15.60
CA LYS A 101 14.92 15.22 -15.96
C LYS A 101 14.83 13.76 -15.51
N LEU A 102 14.69 13.56 -14.20
CA LEU A 102 14.44 12.27 -13.58
C LEU A 102 13.11 11.72 -14.09
N GLU A 103 13.17 10.76 -15.01
CA GLU A 103 12.05 9.87 -15.31
C GLU A 103 11.53 9.29 -13.98
N PRO A 104 10.24 9.44 -13.64
CA PRO A 104 9.75 9.06 -12.33
C PRO A 104 10.05 7.59 -12.01
N TYR A 105 10.72 7.36 -10.88
CA TYR A 105 10.99 6.06 -10.27
C TYR A 105 12.08 5.16 -10.89
N GLN A 106 12.78 5.58 -11.97
CA GLN A 106 13.98 4.84 -12.43
C GLN A 106 15.25 5.24 -11.65
N MET A 107 15.36 4.74 -10.41
CA MET A 107 16.59 4.85 -9.61
C MET A 107 17.52 3.64 -9.83
N ARG A 108 18.83 3.86 -9.67
CA ARG A 108 19.90 2.88 -9.91
C ARG A 108 19.66 1.58 -9.12
N HIS A 109 19.43 0.49 -9.85
CA HIS A 109 19.09 -0.82 -9.28
C HIS A 109 20.23 -1.45 -8.46
N ASP A 110 19.88 -2.43 -7.63
CA ASP A 110 20.85 -3.22 -6.86
C ASP A 110 21.46 -4.32 -7.74
N ASP A 111 22.76 -4.23 -8.03
CA ASP A 111 23.44 -5.19 -8.92
C ASP A 111 23.38 -6.63 -8.38
N SER A 112 23.20 -6.84 -7.06
CA SER A 112 23.12 -8.18 -6.47
C SER A 112 21.84 -8.96 -6.81
N VAL A 113 20.80 -8.31 -7.34
CA VAL A 113 19.56 -8.97 -7.81
C VAL A 113 19.16 -8.55 -9.23
N LYS A 114 20.17 -8.28 -10.09
CA LYS A 114 19.99 -7.90 -11.50
C LYS A 114 19.03 -8.82 -12.28
N TRP A 115 19.02 -10.12 -11.98
CA TRP A 115 18.12 -11.11 -12.57
C TRP A 115 16.62 -10.88 -12.28
N VAL A 116 16.25 -10.06 -11.28
CA VAL A 116 14.85 -9.69 -10.99
C VAL A 116 14.46 -8.36 -11.65
N TYR A 117 15.44 -7.48 -11.92
CA TYR A 117 15.24 -6.25 -12.69
C TYR A 117 15.26 -6.52 -14.20
N GLN A 118 15.91 -7.60 -14.63
CA GLN A 118 15.90 -8.15 -15.98
C GLN A 118 15.49 -9.63 -15.94
N PRO A 119 14.24 -9.94 -15.56
CA PRO A 119 13.81 -11.33 -15.48
C PRO A 119 13.71 -11.93 -16.89
N PRO A 120 14.18 -13.17 -17.11
CA PRO A 120 13.96 -13.87 -18.37
C PRO A 120 12.49 -14.28 -18.45
N THR A 121 11.62 -13.35 -18.85
CA THR A 121 10.16 -13.49 -18.85
C THR A 121 9.70 -14.72 -19.63
N LEU A 122 10.35 -15.03 -20.75
CA LEU A 122 10.07 -16.21 -21.56
C LEU A 122 10.41 -17.53 -20.82
N THR A 123 11.51 -17.57 -20.07
CA THR A 123 11.88 -18.71 -19.23
C THR A 123 10.91 -18.88 -18.05
N GLY A 124 10.52 -17.77 -17.40
CA GLY A 124 9.51 -17.79 -16.35
C GLY A 124 8.14 -18.28 -16.86
N ALA A 125 7.73 -17.82 -18.04
CA ALA A 125 6.51 -18.28 -18.70
C ALA A 125 6.59 -19.76 -19.09
N ALA A 126 7.71 -20.24 -19.63
CA ALA A 126 7.90 -21.66 -19.98
C ALA A 126 7.84 -22.57 -18.74
N ILE A 127 8.52 -22.22 -17.64
CA ILE A 127 8.49 -22.98 -16.38
C ILE A 127 7.07 -22.96 -15.77
N GLY A 128 6.44 -21.78 -15.71
CA GLY A 128 5.08 -21.64 -15.19
C GLY A 128 4.07 -22.47 -16.00
N THR A 129 4.14 -22.41 -17.33
CA THR A 129 3.29 -23.19 -18.22
C THR A 129 3.52 -24.69 -18.06
N PHE A 130 4.78 -25.14 -17.97
CA PHE A 130 5.12 -26.54 -17.73
C PHE A 130 4.55 -27.05 -16.39
N VAL A 131 4.70 -26.30 -15.30
CA VAL A 131 4.15 -26.65 -13.98
C VAL A 131 2.62 -26.72 -14.02
N LEU A 132 1.96 -25.75 -14.67
CA LEU A 132 0.50 -25.76 -14.84
C LEU A 132 0.02 -26.94 -15.68
N SER A 133 0.68 -27.23 -16.81
CA SER A 133 0.37 -28.40 -17.64
C SER A 133 0.57 -29.71 -16.87
N ALA A 134 1.62 -29.83 -16.06
CA ALA A 134 1.86 -31.02 -15.23
C ALA A 134 0.78 -31.19 -14.14
N LEU A 135 0.35 -30.10 -13.49
CA LEU A 135 -0.74 -30.11 -12.51
C LEU A 135 -2.09 -30.43 -13.16
N ALA A 136 -2.39 -29.81 -14.31
CA ALA A 136 -3.62 -30.05 -15.08
C ALA A 136 -3.70 -31.48 -15.62
N TYR A 137 -2.59 -32.04 -16.11
CA TYR A 137 -2.51 -33.44 -16.54
C TYR A 137 -2.75 -34.44 -15.39
N ASN A 138 -2.43 -34.03 -14.14
CA ASN A 138 -2.72 -34.81 -12.94
C ASN A 138 -4.03 -34.39 -12.26
N SER A 139 -4.87 -33.56 -12.88
CA SER A 139 -6.08 -32.99 -12.25
C SER A 139 -7.09 -34.04 -11.80
N ASP A 140 -7.14 -35.21 -12.48
CA ASP A 140 -8.02 -36.32 -12.13
C ASP A 140 -7.69 -37.02 -10.81
N LYS A 141 -6.49 -36.78 -10.27
CA LYS A 141 -6.11 -37.27 -8.93
C LYS A 141 -6.70 -36.43 -7.79
N PHE A 142 -7.29 -35.27 -8.10
CA PHE A 142 -7.89 -34.38 -7.10
C PHE A 142 -9.43 -34.49 -7.07
N PRO A 143 -10.04 -34.49 -5.87
CA PRO A 143 -11.49 -34.38 -5.71
C PRO A 143 -12.08 -33.19 -6.46
N GLN A 144 -13.30 -33.35 -6.98
CA GLN A 144 -13.95 -32.34 -7.83
C GLN A 144 -14.09 -30.97 -7.14
N THR A 145 -14.39 -30.95 -5.84
CA THR A 145 -14.43 -29.72 -5.03
C THR A 145 -13.09 -28.99 -5.05
N ILE A 146 -12.00 -29.70 -4.75
CA ILE A 146 -10.64 -29.17 -4.74
C ILE A 146 -10.22 -28.70 -6.15
N ARG A 147 -10.64 -29.41 -7.21
CA ARG A 147 -10.31 -29.07 -8.60
C ARG A 147 -10.76 -27.67 -9.01
N SER A 148 -11.98 -27.26 -8.63
CA SER A 148 -12.48 -25.91 -8.92
C SER A 148 -11.69 -24.82 -8.18
N HIS A 149 -11.39 -25.03 -6.88
CA HIS A 149 -10.57 -24.09 -6.11
C HIS A 149 -9.13 -24.00 -6.67
N LEU A 150 -8.51 -25.13 -7.05
CA LEU A 150 -7.20 -25.16 -7.70
C LEU A 150 -7.20 -24.39 -9.02
N GLY A 151 -8.27 -24.46 -9.80
CA GLY A 151 -8.43 -23.67 -11.03
C GLY A 151 -8.35 -22.16 -10.75
N ILE A 152 -9.15 -21.66 -9.79
CA ILE A 152 -9.15 -20.26 -9.39
C ILE A 152 -7.79 -19.83 -8.83
N ILE A 153 -7.22 -20.62 -7.91
CA ILE A 153 -5.89 -20.35 -7.33
C ILE A 153 -4.83 -20.28 -8.44
N SER A 154 -4.86 -21.20 -9.41
CA SER A 154 -3.89 -21.20 -10.52
C SER A 154 -4.00 -19.95 -11.39
N GLY A 155 -5.22 -19.50 -11.71
CA GLY A 155 -5.45 -18.27 -12.48
C GLY A 155 -4.96 -17.02 -11.73
N VAL A 156 -5.24 -16.94 -10.42
CA VAL A 156 -4.74 -15.86 -9.54
C VAL A 156 -3.22 -15.87 -9.48
N VAL A 157 -2.58 -17.04 -9.30
CA VAL A 157 -1.11 -17.16 -9.25
C VAL A 157 -0.48 -16.75 -10.59
N VAL A 158 -1.01 -17.19 -11.73
CA VAL A 158 -0.52 -16.78 -13.07
C VAL A 158 -0.62 -15.26 -13.25
N PHE A 159 -1.76 -14.68 -12.90
CA PHE A 159 -1.98 -13.24 -12.97
C PHE A 159 -1.00 -12.45 -12.07
N LEU A 160 -0.78 -12.88 -10.84
CA LEU A 160 0.15 -12.23 -9.92
C LEU A 160 1.62 -12.39 -10.34
N VAL A 161 2.00 -13.53 -10.92
CA VAL A 161 3.33 -13.71 -11.54
C VAL A 161 3.50 -12.79 -12.75
N PHE A 162 2.48 -12.67 -13.61
CA PHE A 162 2.50 -11.72 -14.73
C PHE A 162 2.67 -10.28 -14.23
N CYS A 163 1.93 -9.87 -13.20
CA CYS A 163 2.06 -8.55 -12.57
C CYS A 163 3.47 -8.35 -11.98
N MET A 164 4.02 -9.33 -11.25
CA MET A 164 5.37 -9.30 -10.70
C MET A 164 6.45 -9.04 -11.76
N LEU A 165 6.31 -9.68 -12.92
CA LEU A 165 7.29 -9.60 -14.01
C LEU A 165 7.16 -8.31 -14.83
N ASN A 166 5.94 -7.83 -15.08
CA ASN A 166 5.68 -6.76 -16.05
C ASN A 166 5.38 -5.38 -15.43
N PHE A 167 4.95 -5.32 -14.16
CA PHE A 167 4.67 -4.03 -13.53
C PHE A 167 5.96 -3.27 -13.22
N ARG A 168 5.85 -1.93 -13.27
CA ARG A 168 6.96 -1.03 -12.96
C ARG A 168 7.20 -0.98 -11.45
N ASP A 169 8.42 -0.66 -11.06
CA ASP A 169 8.75 -0.45 -9.65
C ASP A 169 8.08 0.83 -9.12
N GLY A 170 7.41 0.71 -7.97
CA GLY A 170 6.82 1.82 -7.23
C GLY A 170 7.83 2.51 -6.31
N PRO A 171 7.38 3.37 -5.37
CA PRO A 171 8.27 4.15 -4.51
C PRO A 171 9.05 3.34 -3.47
N PHE A 172 8.75 2.05 -3.28
CA PHE A 172 9.35 1.22 -2.24
C PHE A 172 10.25 0.11 -2.79
N ARG A 173 11.46 0.04 -2.24
CA ARG A 173 12.47 -0.99 -2.54
C ARG A 173 12.40 -2.23 -1.63
N ARG A 174 11.83 -2.11 -0.43
CA ARG A 174 11.88 -3.11 0.65
C ARG A 174 10.47 -3.57 1.04
N PRO A 175 10.19 -4.87 1.31
CA PRO A 175 11.17 -5.96 1.42
C PRO A 175 11.80 -6.35 0.08
N HIS A 176 11.07 -6.24 -1.03
CA HIS A 176 11.62 -6.39 -2.39
C HIS A 176 10.72 -5.65 -3.41
N PRO A 177 11.21 -5.11 -4.54
CA PRO A 177 10.35 -4.44 -5.52
C PRO A 177 9.28 -5.38 -6.12
N ALA A 178 9.65 -6.63 -6.37
CA ALA A 178 8.71 -7.69 -6.81
C ALA A 178 7.51 -7.88 -5.85
N PHE A 179 7.70 -7.70 -4.53
CA PHE A 179 6.60 -7.76 -3.56
C PHE A 179 5.61 -6.62 -3.80
N TRP A 180 6.09 -5.38 -4.02
CA TRP A 180 5.21 -4.24 -4.30
C TRP A 180 4.48 -4.35 -5.64
N ARG A 181 5.11 -4.94 -6.66
CA ARG A 181 4.43 -5.29 -7.93
C ARG A 181 3.30 -6.31 -7.71
N VAL A 182 3.49 -7.31 -6.86
CA VAL A 182 2.43 -8.25 -6.46
C VAL A 182 1.34 -7.55 -5.64
N VAL A 183 1.69 -6.63 -4.73
CA VAL A 183 0.72 -5.80 -3.97
C VAL A 183 -0.13 -4.94 -4.92
N LEU A 184 0.45 -4.36 -5.98
CA LEU A 184 -0.29 -3.67 -7.03
C LEU A 184 -1.20 -4.63 -7.82
N GLY A 185 -0.70 -5.83 -8.15
CA GLY A 185 -1.48 -6.89 -8.79
C GLY A 185 -2.69 -7.32 -7.96
N LEU A 186 -2.54 -7.48 -6.65
CA LEU A 186 -3.64 -7.80 -5.74
C LEU A 186 -4.71 -6.70 -5.72
N ASN A 187 -4.33 -5.43 -5.78
CA ASN A 187 -5.28 -4.31 -5.91
C ASN A 187 -6.04 -4.39 -7.25
N LEU A 188 -5.33 -4.67 -8.36
CA LEU A 188 -5.97 -4.80 -9.67
C LEU A 188 -6.94 -5.99 -9.73
N LEU A 189 -6.56 -7.12 -9.12
CA LEU A 189 -7.43 -8.30 -9.00
C LEU A 189 -8.69 -7.97 -8.18
N TYR A 190 -8.54 -7.25 -7.07
CA TYR A 190 -9.67 -6.80 -6.26
C TYR A 190 -10.55 -5.80 -7.02
N PHE A 191 -9.96 -4.83 -7.73
CA PHE A 191 -10.68 -3.92 -8.61
C PHE A 191 -11.47 -4.65 -9.71
N MET A 192 -10.92 -5.71 -10.29
CA MET A 192 -11.62 -6.58 -11.25
C MET A 192 -12.78 -7.34 -10.60
N LEU A 193 -12.59 -7.88 -9.39
CA LEU A 193 -13.67 -8.53 -8.61
C LEU A 193 -14.80 -7.54 -8.28
N LEU A 194 -14.47 -6.34 -7.82
CA LEU A 194 -15.44 -5.26 -7.60
C LEU A 194 -16.13 -4.87 -8.92
N SER A 195 -15.39 -4.83 -10.04
CA SER A 195 -15.97 -4.52 -11.35
C SER A 195 -17.00 -5.56 -11.78
N PHE A 196 -16.81 -6.84 -11.44
CA PHE A 196 -17.81 -7.90 -11.61
C PHE A 196 -19.00 -7.69 -10.67
N LEU A 197 -18.76 -7.52 -9.36
CA LEU A 197 -19.82 -7.31 -8.35
C LEU A 197 -20.65 -6.03 -8.61
N TYR A 198 -20.07 -5.01 -9.25
CA TYR A 198 -20.81 -3.81 -9.64
C TYR A 198 -21.95 -4.10 -10.63
N TRP A 199 -21.86 -5.16 -11.43
CA TRP A 199 -22.97 -5.60 -12.29
C TRP A 199 -24.03 -6.39 -11.52
N THR A 200 -23.66 -7.06 -10.43
CA THR A 200 -24.55 -7.94 -9.66
C THR A 200 -25.40 -7.17 -8.65
N ASP A 201 -26.53 -7.73 -8.25
CA ASP A 201 -27.32 -7.27 -7.09
C ASP A 201 -26.70 -7.78 -5.77
N ASN A 202 -27.24 -7.32 -4.64
CA ASN A 202 -26.76 -7.70 -3.32
C ASN A 202 -27.12 -9.14 -2.93
N THR A 203 -28.21 -9.71 -3.47
CA THR A 203 -28.64 -11.08 -3.16
C THR A 203 -27.76 -12.09 -3.88
N SER A 204 -27.50 -11.91 -5.18
CA SER A 204 -26.49 -12.69 -5.91
C SER A 204 -25.10 -12.58 -5.28
N ALA A 205 -24.70 -11.39 -4.79
CA ALA A 205 -23.43 -11.22 -4.09
C ALA A 205 -23.37 -12.00 -2.76
N ARG A 206 -24.47 -12.01 -1.98
CA ARG A 206 -24.65 -12.84 -0.76
C ARG A 206 -24.64 -14.34 -1.06
N GLU A 207 -24.96 -14.76 -2.29
CA GLU A 207 -24.80 -16.16 -2.73
C GLU A 207 -23.35 -16.46 -3.14
N TYR A 208 -22.68 -15.58 -3.88
CA TYR A 208 -21.29 -15.81 -4.32
C TYR A 208 -20.30 -15.90 -3.16
N ILE A 209 -20.50 -15.17 -2.06
CA ILE A 209 -19.64 -15.31 -0.87
C ILE A 209 -19.72 -16.70 -0.23
N LYS A 210 -20.81 -17.46 -0.43
CA LYS A 210 -20.95 -18.85 0.07
C LYS A 210 -19.96 -19.83 -0.57
N TYR A 211 -19.37 -19.46 -1.70
CA TYR A 211 -18.29 -20.24 -2.33
C TYR A 211 -16.97 -20.18 -1.53
N PHE A 212 -16.79 -19.13 -0.72
CA PHE A 212 -15.62 -18.99 0.16
C PHE A 212 -15.88 -19.56 1.55
N ASP A 213 -17.06 -19.32 2.11
CA ASP A 213 -17.51 -19.88 3.39
C ASP A 213 -19.01 -20.20 3.33
N PRO A 214 -19.42 -21.49 3.36
CA PRO A 214 -20.82 -21.90 3.30
C PRO A 214 -21.73 -21.40 4.43
N SER A 215 -21.16 -20.88 5.54
CA SER A 215 -21.94 -20.31 6.65
C SER A 215 -22.46 -18.89 6.39
N LEU A 216 -21.97 -18.23 5.34
CA LEU A 216 -22.34 -16.85 4.98
C LEU A 216 -23.70 -16.75 4.28
N GLY A 217 -24.16 -15.51 4.09
CA GLY A 217 -25.43 -15.22 3.42
C GLY A 217 -26.66 -15.54 4.29
N VAL A 218 -26.49 -15.42 5.62
CA VAL A 218 -27.55 -15.41 6.64
C VAL A 218 -27.53 -14.04 7.32
N PRO A 219 -28.67 -13.38 7.57
CA PRO A 219 -28.69 -12.09 8.25
C PRO A 219 -28.14 -12.20 9.68
N LEU A 220 -27.27 -11.26 10.05
CA LEU A 220 -26.72 -11.16 11.39
C LEU A 220 -27.63 -10.31 12.29
N PRO A 221 -27.71 -10.59 13.61
CA PRO A 221 -28.39 -9.71 14.54
C PRO A 221 -27.67 -8.36 14.59
N GLU A 222 -28.42 -7.27 14.39
CA GLU A 222 -27.89 -5.93 14.58
C GLU A 222 -27.54 -5.71 16.05
N ARG A 223 -26.35 -5.15 16.30
CA ARG A 223 -25.90 -4.73 17.63
C ARG A 223 -25.86 -3.21 17.68
N SER A 224 -26.34 -2.65 18.78
CA SER A 224 -26.07 -1.27 19.18
C SER A 224 -25.26 -1.33 20.47
N TYR A 225 -24.27 -0.46 20.59
CA TYR A 225 -23.40 -0.39 21.76
C TYR A 225 -23.88 0.69 22.76
N ALA A 226 -24.76 1.61 22.33
CA ALA A 226 -25.34 2.69 23.10
C ALA A 226 -26.37 2.28 24.19
N GLU A 227 -26.37 1.04 24.68
CA GLU A 227 -27.34 0.57 25.69
C GLU A 227 -27.06 1.05 27.11
N LYS A 228 -25.79 1.38 27.47
CA LYS A 228 -25.36 1.69 28.86
C LYS A 228 -24.49 2.95 28.96
N CYS A 229 -24.98 4.08 28.46
CA CYS A 229 -24.18 5.30 28.35
C CYS A 229 -23.97 6.12 29.63
N GLU A 230 -24.36 5.61 30.80
CA GLU A 230 -23.95 6.17 32.09
C GLU A 230 -22.45 5.95 32.31
N LEU A 231 -21.71 7.02 32.61
CA LEU A 231 -20.27 6.96 32.86
C LEU A 231 -19.98 6.34 34.23
N THR A 232 -19.93 5.01 34.28
CA THR A 232 -19.54 4.25 35.48
C THR A 232 -18.31 3.39 35.17
N VAL A 233 -17.47 3.13 36.18
CA VAL A 233 -16.26 2.30 36.03
C VAL A 233 -16.59 0.92 35.46
N LYS A 234 -17.76 0.36 35.84
CA LYS A 234 -18.22 -0.92 35.31
C LYS A 234 -18.59 -0.83 33.83
N ASN A 235 -19.38 0.16 33.41
CA ASN A 235 -19.77 0.30 32.00
C ASN A 235 -18.56 0.56 31.09
N VAL A 236 -17.60 1.37 31.55
CA VAL A 236 -16.34 1.60 30.81
C VAL A 236 -15.50 0.33 30.74
N TRP A 237 -15.38 -0.43 31.82
CA TRP A 237 -14.65 -1.70 31.80
C TRP A 237 -15.32 -2.76 30.91
N ASP A 238 -16.65 -2.86 30.96
CA ASP A 238 -17.45 -3.75 30.10
C ASP A 238 -17.36 -3.34 28.61
N GLY A 239 -17.01 -2.08 28.31
CA GLY A 239 -16.79 -1.56 26.95
C GLY A 239 -15.34 -1.70 26.42
N ILE A 240 -14.35 -2.01 27.26
CA ILE A 240 -12.98 -2.25 26.80
C ILE A 240 -12.90 -3.66 26.19
N ASP A 241 -12.98 -3.74 24.87
CA ASP A 241 -13.02 -5.02 24.14
C ASP A 241 -11.98 -5.10 23.00
N ILE A 242 -12.24 -5.97 22.01
CA ILE A 242 -11.36 -6.16 20.84
C ILE A 242 -11.33 -4.93 19.92
N PHE A 243 -12.36 -4.08 19.90
CA PHE A 243 -12.40 -2.87 19.09
C PHE A 243 -11.42 -1.82 19.60
N CYS A 244 -11.19 -1.71 20.92
CA CYS A 244 -10.11 -0.88 21.48
C CYS A 244 -8.73 -1.20 20.87
N LEU A 245 -8.44 -2.49 20.69
CA LEU A 245 -7.20 -2.95 20.04
C LEU A 245 -7.24 -2.70 18.52
N ALA A 246 -8.39 -2.94 17.87
CA ALA A 246 -8.57 -2.68 16.44
C ALA A 246 -8.39 -1.20 16.09
N HIS A 247 -8.96 -0.28 16.87
CA HIS A 247 -8.76 1.16 16.76
C HIS A 247 -7.29 1.53 16.99
N SER A 248 -6.68 1.08 18.09
CA SER A 248 -5.26 1.32 18.38
C SER A 248 -4.32 0.87 17.23
N LEU A 249 -4.54 -0.33 16.68
CA LEU A 249 -3.77 -0.86 15.55
C LEU A 249 -4.09 -0.14 14.22
N GLY A 250 -5.35 0.23 14.01
CA GLY A 250 -5.79 0.99 12.85
C GLY A 250 -5.15 2.37 12.79
N TRP A 251 -5.11 3.08 13.92
CA TRP A 251 -4.47 4.41 14.04
C TRP A 251 -2.95 4.36 13.97
N PHE A 252 -2.33 3.31 14.52
CA PHE A 252 -0.93 3.00 14.25
C PHE A 252 -0.67 2.85 12.74
N GLY A 253 -1.51 2.08 12.04
CA GLY A 253 -1.40 1.87 10.59
C GLY A 253 -1.57 3.17 9.79
N LYS A 254 -2.60 3.96 10.09
CA LYS A 254 -2.84 5.27 9.46
C LYS A 254 -1.66 6.23 9.65
N ALA A 255 -1.09 6.30 10.86
CA ALA A 255 0.08 7.11 11.15
C ALA A 255 1.31 6.71 10.31
N VAL A 256 1.55 5.40 10.14
CA VAL A 256 2.64 4.87 9.30
C VAL A 256 2.43 5.20 7.80
N ILE A 257 1.18 5.26 7.33
CA ILE A 257 0.84 5.65 5.95
C ILE A 257 0.97 7.17 5.74
N LEU A 258 0.32 7.98 6.58
CA LEU A 258 0.14 9.43 6.38
C LEU A 258 1.34 10.26 6.85
N ARG A 259 2.07 9.76 7.87
CA ARG A 259 3.31 10.34 8.42
C ARG A 259 3.19 11.81 8.85
N ASP A 260 1.98 12.23 9.22
CA ASP A 260 1.63 13.59 9.61
C ASP A 260 0.61 13.52 10.76
N HIS A 261 0.97 14.12 11.91
CA HIS A 261 0.13 14.12 13.11
C HIS A 261 -1.21 14.83 12.89
N TRP A 262 -1.21 15.95 12.16
CA TRP A 262 -2.41 16.77 11.97
C TRP A 262 -3.41 16.06 11.08
N PHE A 263 -2.95 15.41 10.00
CA PHE A 263 -3.82 14.65 9.11
C PHE A 263 -4.49 13.48 9.85
N CYS A 264 -3.75 12.78 10.72
CA CYS A 264 -4.32 11.70 11.52
C CYS A 264 -5.33 12.22 12.55
N TRP A 265 -5.05 13.32 13.25
CA TRP A 265 -6.01 13.94 14.17
C TRP A 265 -7.30 14.41 13.46
N ILE A 266 -7.17 15.03 12.28
CA ILE A 266 -8.32 15.45 11.47
C ILE A 266 -9.15 14.24 11.02
N LEU A 267 -8.51 13.14 10.62
CA LEU A 267 -9.24 11.92 10.28
C LEU A 267 -9.88 11.26 11.51
N SER A 268 -9.24 11.30 12.69
CA SER A 268 -9.78 10.66 13.89
C SER A 268 -11.06 11.33 14.34
N VAL A 269 -11.02 12.64 14.58
CA VAL A 269 -12.23 13.43 14.88
C VAL A 269 -13.22 13.39 13.71
N GLY A 270 -12.73 13.37 12.47
CA GLY A 270 -13.56 13.27 11.27
C GLY A 270 -14.33 11.96 11.16
N PHE A 271 -13.77 10.85 11.65
CA PHE A 271 -14.41 9.54 11.61
C PHE A 271 -15.54 9.43 12.65
N GLU A 272 -15.33 9.85 13.90
CA GLU A 272 -16.42 9.95 14.90
C GLU A 272 -17.60 10.78 14.38
N ILE A 273 -17.30 11.89 13.71
CA ILE A 273 -18.32 12.76 13.10
C ILE A 273 -19.08 12.01 11.98
N MET A 274 -18.44 11.13 11.22
CA MET A 274 -19.13 10.27 10.26
C MET A 274 -20.04 9.25 10.94
N GLU A 275 -19.62 8.66 12.07
CA GLU A 275 -20.42 7.67 12.81
C GLU A 275 -21.66 8.31 13.44
N TYR A 276 -21.50 9.39 14.19
CA TYR A 276 -22.64 10.21 14.67
C TYR A 276 -23.57 10.64 13.54
N SER A 277 -23.02 10.91 12.35
CA SER A 277 -23.81 11.28 11.17
C SER A 277 -24.57 10.11 10.56
N LEU A 278 -24.08 8.87 10.70
CA LEU A 278 -24.56 7.69 9.97
C LEU A 278 -25.17 6.58 10.85
N GLN A 279 -25.20 6.74 12.18
CA GLN A 279 -25.89 5.86 13.12
C GLN A 279 -27.37 5.58 12.78
N HIS A 280 -28.02 6.49 12.05
CA HIS A 280 -29.39 6.31 11.56
C HIS A 280 -29.51 5.27 10.42
N HIS A 281 -28.43 5.01 9.67
CA HIS A 281 -28.33 3.92 8.69
C HIS A 281 -27.80 2.63 9.33
N LEU A 282 -26.76 2.73 10.18
CA LEU A 282 -26.04 1.58 10.73
C LEU A 282 -26.07 1.61 12.27
N PRO A 283 -26.87 0.76 12.94
CA PRO A 283 -26.95 0.70 14.40
C PRO A 283 -25.61 0.41 15.10
N ASN A 284 -24.65 -0.20 14.38
CA ASN A 284 -23.29 -0.41 14.89
C ASN A 284 -22.57 0.91 15.22
N PHE A 285 -22.90 2.03 14.57
CA PHE A 285 -22.34 3.36 14.86
C PHE A 285 -23.08 4.10 15.99
N ALA A 286 -24.09 3.47 16.61
CA ALA A 286 -24.74 4.01 17.80
C ALA A 286 -23.97 3.50 19.04
N GLU A 287 -22.98 4.30 19.44
CA GLU A 287 -22.12 4.11 20.60
C GLU A 287 -22.34 5.23 21.64
N CYS A 288 -21.74 5.09 22.81
CA CYS A 288 -21.90 6.07 23.88
C CYS A 288 -21.01 7.30 23.68
N TRP A 289 -21.42 8.46 24.21
CA TRP A 289 -20.63 9.69 24.05
C TRP A 289 -19.21 9.58 24.60
N TRP A 290 -19.02 8.81 25.67
CA TRP A 290 -17.71 8.54 26.26
C TRP A 290 -16.91 7.49 25.49
N ASP A 291 -17.56 6.68 24.67
CA ASP A 291 -16.90 5.72 23.78
C ASP A 291 -16.15 6.49 22.70
N HIS A 292 -16.90 7.13 21.79
CA HIS A 292 -16.41 8.03 20.74
C HIS A 292 -15.31 9.00 21.22
N TRP A 293 -15.58 9.79 22.27
CA TRP A 293 -14.70 10.91 22.62
C TRP A 293 -13.59 10.54 23.61
N LEU A 294 -13.83 9.64 24.57
CA LEU A 294 -12.82 9.30 25.59
C LEU A 294 -12.09 8.00 25.25
N LEU A 295 -12.82 6.91 24.94
CA LEU A 295 -12.20 5.63 24.67
C LEU A 295 -11.55 5.62 23.28
N ASP A 296 -12.26 6.04 22.24
CA ASP A 296 -11.73 6.04 20.89
C ASP A 296 -10.81 7.23 20.62
N VAL A 297 -11.31 8.47 20.50
CA VAL A 297 -10.45 9.62 20.15
C VAL A 297 -9.25 9.80 21.09
N LEU A 298 -9.48 9.81 22.41
CA LEU A 298 -8.45 10.20 23.38
C LEU A 298 -7.57 9.05 23.89
N ILE A 299 -8.02 7.79 23.86
CA ILE A 299 -7.24 6.64 24.34
C ILE A 299 -6.73 5.80 23.17
N CYS A 300 -7.62 5.13 22.43
CA CYS A 300 -7.23 4.17 21.40
C CYS A 300 -6.64 4.83 20.16
N ASN A 301 -7.33 5.83 19.61
CA ASN A 301 -6.93 6.54 18.40
C ASN A 301 -5.64 7.35 18.64
N TRP A 302 -5.58 8.11 19.75
CA TRP A 302 -4.38 8.84 20.15
C TRP A 302 -3.21 7.91 20.49
N GLY A 303 -3.43 6.83 21.23
CA GLY A 303 -2.38 5.86 21.59
C GLY A 303 -1.76 5.18 20.38
N GLY A 304 -2.61 4.73 19.45
CA GLY A 304 -2.19 4.18 18.15
C GLY A 304 -1.40 5.19 17.31
N LEU A 305 -1.92 6.42 17.19
CA LEU A 305 -1.27 7.53 16.49
C LEU A 305 0.10 7.87 17.09
N TRP A 306 0.20 7.99 18.41
CA TRP A 306 1.45 8.28 19.12
C TRP A 306 2.49 7.19 18.84
N LEU A 307 2.13 5.92 18.94
CA LEU A 307 3.03 4.79 18.69
C LEU A 307 3.46 4.73 17.22
N GLY A 308 2.55 4.97 16.28
CA GLY A 308 2.83 4.97 14.84
C GLY A 308 3.76 6.11 14.44
N MET A 309 3.59 7.30 15.02
CA MET A 309 4.48 8.44 14.77
C MET A 309 5.84 8.29 15.45
N LYS A 310 5.92 7.72 16.65
CA LYS A 310 7.21 7.33 17.26
C LYS A 310 7.95 6.28 16.42
N THR A 311 7.21 5.37 15.79
CA THR A 311 7.77 4.42 14.82
C THR A 311 8.29 5.13 13.56
N CYS A 312 7.57 6.15 13.06
CA CYS A 312 8.03 6.97 11.94
C CYS A 312 9.29 7.80 12.27
N GLU A 313 9.39 8.37 13.46
CA GLU A 313 10.61 9.05 13.95
C GLU A 313 11.80 8.09 14.00
N TRP A 314 11.61 6.89 14.57
CA TRP A 314 12.64 5.86 14.66
C TRP A 314 13.14 5.39 13.26
N LEU A 315 12.22 5.23 12.31
CA LEU A 315 12.54 4.90 10.92
C LEU A 315 13.24 6.06 10.18
N ARG A 316 12.91 7.31 10.49
CA ARG A 316 13.55 8.51 9.90
C ARG A 316 15.01 8.67 10.34
N VAL A 317 15.31 8.44 11.62
CA VAL A 317 16.67 8.63 12.20
C VAL A 317 17.62 7.46 11.88
N SER A 318 17.24 6.59 10.94
CA SER A 318 17.94 5.34 10.60
C SER A 318 18.60 5.38 9.20
N PRO A 319 19.67 6.18 8.96
CA PRO A 319 20.38 6.22 7.69
C PRO A 319 21.25 4.95 7.50
N PHE A 320 20.64 3.85 7.05
CA PHE A 320 21.35 2.59 6.87
C PHE A 320 21.85 2.38 5.43
N SER A 321 23.12 2.74 5.20
CA SER A 321 23.87 2.31 4.02
C SER A 321 24.19 0.81 4.10
N TRP A 322 23.24 -0.01 3.69
CA TRP A 322 23.50 -1.42 3.42
C TRP A 322 24.38 -1.53 2.18
N ARG A 323 25.70 -1.59 2.40
CA ARG A 323 26.57 -2.37 1.49
C ARG A 323 25.89 -3.73 1.30
N GLY A 324 25.71 -4.13 0.04
CA GLY A 324 24.83 -5.22 -0.36
C GLY A 324 25.15 -6.56 0.31
N LEU A 325 24.37 -7.60 0.00
CA LEU A 325 24.42 -8.94 0.58
C LEU A 325 25.72 -9.73 0.30
N ARG A 326 26.90 -9.18 0.64
CA ARG A 326 28.18 -9.88 0.63
C ARG A 326 29.25 -9.21 1.51
N GLN A 327 29.21 -9.51 2.80
CA GLN A 327 30.41 -9.61 3.63
C GLN A 327 30.30 -10.80 4.60
N SER A 328 30.03 -11.97 4.03
CA SER A 328 30.25 -13.27 4.67
C SER A 328 31.44 -13.97 4.00
N THR A 329 32.62 -13.34 4.07
CA THR A 329 33.88 -13.97 3.64
C THR A 329 35.08 -13.30 4.31
N SER A 330 35.35 -13.72 5.54
CA SER A 330 36.67 -14.11 6.07
C SER A 330 36.77 -13.88 7.57
N GLY A 331 37.15 -14.93 8.32
CA GLY A 331 37.48 -14.85 9.75
C GLY A 331 36.29 -15.05 10.71
N SER A 332 36.08 -16.30 11.12
CA SER A 332 35.69 -16.77 12.49
C SER A 332 34.59 -16.07 13.33
N ASP A 333 33.83 -15.08 12.85
CA ASP A 333 32.82 -14.42 13.70
C ASP A 333 31.54 -15.25 13.86
N ARG A 334 31.41 -15.92 15.00
CA ARG A 334 30.28 -16.78 15.40
C ARG A 334 29.03 -15.92 15.69
N GLN A 335 28.36 -15.48 14.64
CA GLN A 335 27.15 -14.64 14.73
C GLN A 335 26.07 -15.30 15.61
N THR A 336 25.85 -14.74 16.80
CA THR A 336 24.76 -15.14 17.70
C THR A 336 23.37 -15.08 17.01
N PRO A 337 22.41 -15.94 17.38
CA PRO A 337 21.05 -15.91 16.83
C PRO A 337 20.38 -14.53 16.91
N GLN A 338 20.61 -13.79 18.00
CA GLN A 338 20.12 -12.41 18.17
C GLN A 338 20.66 -11.44 17.12
N ARG A 339 21.96 -11.53 16.74
CA ARG A 339 22.52 -10.71 15.65
C ARG A 339 21.92 -11.09 14.29
N ARG A 340 21.68 -12.38 14.04
CA ARG A 340 21.00 -12.85 12.81
C ARG A 340 19.55 -12.34 12.74
N ALA A 341 18.79 -12.49 13.82
CA ALA A 341 17.42 -11.97 13.93
C ALA A 341 17.38 -10.44 13.77
N LYS A 342 18.29 -9.70 14.41
CA LYS A 342 18.41 -8.23 14.25
C LYS A 342 18.74 -7.83 12.81
N ASN A 343 19.62 -8.56 12.13
CA ASN A 343 19.95 -8.28 10.72
C ASN A 343 18.78 -8.63 9.77
N ALA A 344 18.06 -9.72 10.02
CA ALA A 344 16.83 -10.07 9.29
C ALA A 344 15.72 -9.02 9.51
N ALA A 345 15.46 -8.61 10.75
CA ALA A 345 14.49 -7.54 11.06
C ALA A 345 14.82 -6.23 10.32
N LYS A 346 16.11 -5.87 10.22
CA LYS A 346 16.54 -4.70 9.44
C LYS A 346 16.38 -4.85 7.91
N GLN A 347 16.13 -6.04 7.35
CA GLN A 347 15.75 -6.18 5.93
C GLN A 347 14.32 -5.70 5.66
N PHE A 348 13.45 -5.72 6.67
CA PHE A 348 12.07 -5.22 6.57
C PHE A 348 11.95 -3.71 6.82
N THR A 349 13.01 -3.06 7.30
CA THR A 349 13.04 -1.59 7.39
C THR A 349 13.10 -0.95 5.99
N PRO A 350 12.42 0.18 5.76
CA PRO A 350 12.47 0.95 4.52
C PRO A 350 13.90 1.36 4.13
N TYR A 351 14.11 1.64 2.85
CA TYR A 351 15.40 2.16 2.34
C TYR A 351 15.58 3.66 2.67
N ASP A 352 14.48 4.41 2.62
CA ASP A 352 14.37 5.82 3.01
C ASP A 352 12.98 6.02 3.63
N TRP A 353 12.88 6.83 4.68
CA TRP A 353 11.63 7.12 5.39
C TRP A 353 11.39 8.63 5.48
N THR A 354 10.85 9.14 4.38
CA THR A 354 10.52 10.55 4.19
C THR A 354 9.29 10.98 5.00
N GLU A 355 9.45 12.08 5.74
CA GLU A 355 8.38 12.90 6.31
C GLU A 355 7.57 13.57 5.18
N PHE A 356 6.25 13.61 5.31
CA PHE A 356 5.38 14.29 4.35
C PHE A 356 5.04 15.69 4.87
N ARG A 357 5.29 16.71 4.06
CA ARG A 357 4.97 18.11 4.37
C ARG A 357 3.92 18.59 3.39
N TRP A 358 2.66 18.27 3.70
CA TRP A 358 1.53 18.51 2.80
C TRP A 358 1.28 20.00 2.51
N GLU A 359 1.63 20.88 3.46
CA GLU A 359 1.46 22.33 3.35
C GLU A 359 0.05 22.73 2.88
N GLY A 360 -0.97 22.03 3.41
CA GLY A 360 -2.32 21.93 2.85
C GLY A 360 -3.07 23.25 2.67
N THR A 361 -2.57 24.38 3.18
CA THR A 361 -3.18 25.70 2.97
C THR A 361 -2.26 26.72 2.31
N LYS A 362 -1.05 26.34 1.85
CA LYS A 362 -0.12 27.28 1.18
C LYS A 362 -0.47 27.56 -0.28
N LYS A 363 -1.00 26.57 -1.01
CA LYS A 363 -1.40 26.68 -2.43
C LYS A 363 -2.74 25.99 -2.65
N PHE A 364 -3.54 26.49 -3.59
CA PHE A 364 -4.85 25.91 -3.93
C PHE A 364 -4.75 24.42 -4.29
N ARG A 365 -3.73 24.00 -5.04
CA ARG A 365 -3.49 22.58 -5.35
C ARG A 365 -3.24 21.76 -4.09
N ASN A 366 -2.39 22.21 -3.17
CA ASN A 366 -2.13 21.51 -1.90
C ASN A 366 -3.41 21.37 -1.07
N TYR A 367 -4.28 22.38 -1.08
CA TYR A 367 -5.59 22.33 -0.43
C TYR A 367 -6.50 21.26 -1.05
N ILE A 368 -6.70 21.30 -2.37
CA ILE A 368 -7.53 20.30 -3.06
C ILE A 368 -6.95 18.89 -2.89
N SER A 369 -5.62 18.71 -2.97
CA SER A 369 -4.98 17.43 -2.70
C SER A 369 -5.13 16.96 -1.26
N THR A 370 -5.08 17.86 -0.28
CA THR A 370 -5.33 17.55 1.14
C THR A 370 -6.76 17.08 1.35
N VAL A 371 -7.74 17.86 0.89
CA VAL A 371 -9.16 17.50 0.98
C VAL A 371 -9.44 16.17 0.28
N ALA A 372 -8.94 15.98 -0.95
CA ALA A 372 -9.11 14.73 -1.68
C ALA A 372 -8.52 13.52 -0.95
N LEU A 373 -7.34 13.65 -0.34
CA LEU A 373 -6.74 12.57 0.45
C LEU A 373 -7.60 12.22 1.66
N LEU A 374 -8.02 13.22 2.43
CA LEU A 374 -8.86 13.02 3.62
C LEU A 374 -10.20 12.38 3.24
N THR A 375 -10.84 12.84 2.16
CA THR A 375 -12.08 12.23 1.63
C THR A 375 -11.87 10.78 1.20
N VAL A 376 -10.81 10.45 0.47
CA VAL A 376 -10.55 9.06 0.05
C VAL A 376 -10.28 8.14 1.24
N PHE A 377 -9.63 8.63 2.31
CA PHE A 377 -9.51 7.88 3.56
C PHE A 377 -10.88 7.62 4.21
N LEU A 378 -11.66 8.66 4.50
CA LEU A 378 -12.97 8.52 5.15
C LEU A 378 -13.92 7.62 4.33
N LEU A 379 -13.91 7.72 3.00
CA LEU A 379 -14.66 6.82 2.12
C LEU A 379 -14.18 5.37 2.24
N SER A 380 -12.86 5.14 2.25
CA SER A 380 -12.29 3.79 2.40
C SER A 380 -12.68 3.14 3.72
N GLU A 381 -12.83 3.92 4.80
CA GLU A 381 -13.28 3.43 6.09
C GLU A 381 -14.78 3.13 6.07
N LEU A 382 -15.62 4.09 5.67
CA LEU A 382 -17.07 3.87 5.59
C LEU A 382 -17.46 2.71 4.68
N ASN A 383 -16.75 2.52 3.56
CA ASN A 383 -16.95 1.39 2.67
C ASN A 383 -16.86 0.04 3.39
N VAL A 384 -15.98 -0.16 4.39
CA VAL A 384 -15.93 -1.47 5.09
C VAL A 384 -17.17 -1.71 5.96
N PHE A 385 -17.69 -0.66 6.62
CA PHE A 385 -18.90 -0.77 7.44
C PHE A 385 -20.16 -1.01 6.60
N TYR A 386 -20.29 -0.32 5.46
CA TYR A 386 -21.38 -0.57 4.53
C TYR A 386 -21.26 -1.95 3.85
N LEU A 387 -20.08 -2.31 3.32
CA LEU A 387 -19.90 -3.61 2.65
C LEU A 387 -20.10 -4.78 3.62
N LYS A 388 -19.63 -4.72 4.87
CA LYS A 388 -19.90 -5.77 5.85
C LYS A 388 -21.40 -5.89 6.16
N SER A 389 -22.11 -4.77 6.28
CA SER A 389 -23.55 -4.76 6.55
C SER A 389 -24.36 -5.31 5.38
N LEU A 390 -24.07 -4.83 4.16
CA LEU A 390 -24.78 -5.23 2.95
C LEU A 390 -24.54 -6.71 2.58
N LEU A 391 -23.37 -7.26 2.89
CA LEU A 391 -23.04 -8.67 2.64
C LEU A 391 -23.28 -9.60 3.85
N TRP A 392 -23.80 -9.09 4.96
CA TRP A 392 -23.99 -9.82 6.23
C TRP A 392 -22.69 -10.51 6.74
N LEU A 393 -21.58 -9.78 6.69
CA LEU A 393 -20.28 -10.22 7.24
C LEU A 393 -20.10 -9.70 8.67
N ALA A 394 -19.71 -10.60 9.58
CA ALA A 394 -19.33 -10.22 10.94
C ALA A 394 -18.02 -9.39 10.91
N PRO A 395 -17.80 -8.44 11.84
CA PRO A 395 -16.56 -7.64 11.89
C PRO A 395 -15.29 -8.49 11.99
N GLU A 396 -15.35 -9.59 12.75
CA GLU A 396 -14.26 -10.54 12.96
C GLU A 396 -14.03 -11.50 11.77
N HIS A 397 -14.88 -11.47 10.74
CA HIS A 397 -14.80 -12.42 9.64
C HIS A 397 -13.50 -12.23 8.82
N PRO A 398 -12.77 -13.30 8.45
CA PRO A 398 -11.49 -13.18 7.77
C PRO A 398 -11.49 -12.34 6.48
N LEU A 399 -12.60 -12.27 5.73
CA LEU A 399 -12.72 -11.40 4.56
C LEU A 399 -12.64 -9.90 4.91
N VAL A 400 -13.22 -9.49 6.05
CA VAL A 400 -13.19 -8.10 6.52
C VAL A 400 -11.77 -7.74 6.96
N ILE A 401 -11.14 -8.60 7.76
CA ILE A 401 -9.74 -8.45 8.21
C ILE A 401 -8.78 -8.44 7.02
N ALA A 402 -8.97 -9.33 6.05
CA ALA A 402 -8.16 -9.37 4.82
C ALA A 402 -8.32 -8.10 3.98
N ARG A 403 -9.53 -7.55 3.85
CA ARG A 403 -9.76 -6.27 3.16
C ARG A 403 -9.06 -5.12 3.90
N LEU A 404 -9.14 -5.05 5.23
CA LEU A 404 -8.44 -4.03 6.03
C LEU A 404 -6.91 -4.11 5.85
N ALA A 405 -6.34 -5.32 5.94
CA ALA A 405 -4.91 -5.55 5.73
C ALA A 405 -4.46 -5.23 4.29
N ALA A 406 -5.28 -5.55 3.29
CA ALA A 406 -5.04 -5.23 1.89
C ALA A 406 -5.07 -3.72 1.63
N MET A 407 -6.09 -3.01 2.14
CA MET A 407 -6.16 -1.54 2.05
C MET A 407 -4.95 -0.87 2.71
N PHE A 408 -4.50 -1.35 3.87
CA PHE A 408 -3.26 -0.85 4.49
C PHE A 408 -2.04 -1.04 3.57
N LEU A 409 -1.84 -2.24 3.02
CA LEU A 409 -0.73 -2.52 2.11
C LEU A 409 -0.77 -1.73 0.79
N TRP A 410 -1.97 -1.46 0.25
CA TRP A 410 -2.15 -0.64 -0.95
C TRP A 410 -1.94 0.86 -0.66
N ALA A 411 -2.40 1.34 0.50
CA ALA A 411 -2.31 2.73 0.90
C ALA A 411 -0.86 3.20 1.13
N LEU A 412 0.02 2.35 1.67
CA LEU A 412 1.43 2.70 1.92
C LEU A 412 2.13 3.30 0.68
N PRO A 413 2.20 2.62 -0.50
CA PRO A 413 2.80 3.21 -1.70
C PRO A 413 1.89 4.25 -2.37
N ALA A 414 0.57 4.08 -2.30
CA ALA A 414 -0.40 4.99 -2.91
C ALA A 414 -0.32 6.42 -2.34
N VAL A 415 -0.28 6.57 -1.01
CA VAL A 415 -0.15 7.89 -0.38
C VAL A 415 1.20 8.53 -0.67
N ARG A 416 2.27 7.73 -0.77
CA ARG A 416 3.59 8.24 -1.16
C ARG A 416 3.62 8.76 -2.60
N GLU A 417 3.06 8.01 -3.55
CA GLU A 417 2.92 8.45 -4.95
C GLU A 417 2.01 9.67 -5.08
N PHE A 418 0.92 9.73 -4.30
CA PHE A 418 0.01 10.87 -4.28
C PHE A 418 0.66 12.12 -3.69
N TYR A 419 1.45 11.98 -2.61
CA TYR A 419 2.25 13.07 -2.04
C TYR A 419 3.24 13.64 -3.06
N ASP A 420 3.98 12.77 -3.76
CA ASP A 420 4.96 13.18 -4.77
C ASP A 420 4.28 13.86 -5.98
N TYR A 421 3.12 13.35 -6.41
CA TYR A 421 2.28 13.99 -7.42
C TYR A 421 1.74 15.36 -6.97
N ALA A 422 1.19 15.46 -5.76
CA ALA A 422 0.63 16.70 -5.24
C ALA A 422 1.70 17.80 -5.09
N THR A 423 2.86 17.44 -4.55
CA THR A 423 3.92 18.37 -4.12
C THR A 423 4.90 18.72 -5.24
N TYR A 424 5.46 17.74 -5.95
CA TYR A 424 6.58 17.95 -6.88
C TYR A 424 6.14 18.21 -8.33
N THR A 425 5.21 19.15 -8.52
CA THR A 425 4.50 19.44 -9.78
C THR A 425 5.37 19.74 -11.00
N LYS A 426 6.61 20.20 -10.82
CA LYS A 426 7.58 20.38 -11.92
C LYS A 426 8.13 19.03 -12.42
N ARG A 427 8.37 18.08 -11.52
CA ARG A 427 9.00 16.77 -11.79
C ARG A 427 7.96 15.66 -12.06
N VAL A 428 6.90 15.59 -11.26
CA VAL A 428 5.87 14.54 -11.35
C VAL A 428 4.64 15.07 -12.08
N LYS A 429 4.43 14.62 -13.32
CA LYS A 429 3.29 15.04 -14.17
C LYS A 429 2.12 14.06 -14.18
N ARG A 430 2.35 12.79 -13.86
CA ARG A 430 1.33 11.72 -13.82
C ARG A 430 1.25 11.16 -12.41
N MET A 431 0.05 10.80 -11.97
CA MET A 431 -0.16 10.09 -10.71
C MET A 431 0.37 8.66 -10.84
N GLY A 432 1.01 8.14 -9.80
CA GLY A 432 1.56 6.78 -9.79
C GLY A 432 0.46 5.70 -9.80
N SER A 433 0.84 4.47 -10.15
CA SER A 433 -0.11 3.37 -10.37
C SER A 433 -0.75 2.84 -9.08
N HIS A 434 -0.06 2.86 -7.94
CA HIS A 434 -0.70 2.53 -6.67
C HIS A 434 -1.70 3.62 -6.26
N ALA A 435 -1.35 4.88 -6.45
CA ALA A 435 -2.20 6.03 -6.09
C ALA A 435 -3.54 6.03 -6.86
N TRP A 436 -3.50 6.03 -8.20
CA TRP A 436 -4.74 6.13 -8.97
C TRP A 436 -5.60 4.86 -8.87
N LEU A 437 -4.97 3.67 -8.81
CA LEU A 437 -5.73 2.42 -8.72
C LEU A 437 -6.41 2.28 -7.35
N SER A 438 -5.72 2.61 -6.24
CA SER A 438 -6.34 2.57 -4.90
C SER A 438 -7.50 3.56 -4.79
N MET A 439 -7.37 4.76 -5.38
CA MET A 439 -8.46 5.73 -5.46
C MET A 439 -9.63 5.19 -6.30
N ALA A 440 -9.37 4.54 -7.44
CA ALA A 440 -10.40 3.91 -8.26
C ALA A 440 -11.12 2.76 -7.53
N THR A 441 -10.38 1.94 -6.77
CA THR A 441 -10.92 0.88 -5.91
C THR A 441 -11.88 1.43 -4.86
N VAL A 442 -11.49 2.46 -4.10
CA VAL A 442 -12.37 3.10 -3.10
C VAL A 442 -13.61 3.73 -3.73
N ILE A 443 -13.48 4.35 -4.90
CA ILE A 443 -14.62 4.90 -5.65
C ILE A 443 -15.56 3.78 -6.11
N LEU A 444 -15.03 2.65 -6.60
CA LEU A 444 -15.84 1.54 -7.09
C LEU A 444 -16.56 0.81 -5.94
N GLU A 445 -15.90 0.60 -4.80
CA GLU A 445 -16.56 0.16 -3.55
C GLU A 445 -17.72 1.10 -3.19
N LEU A 446 -17.51 2.43 -3.21
CA LEU A 446 -18.56 3.41 -2.91
C LEU A 446 -19.74 3.32 -3.89
N LEU A 447 -19.46 3.14 -5.19
CA LEU A 447 -20.51 2.96 -6.21
C LEU A 447 -21.31 1.67 -5.99
N ILE A 448 -20.67 0.59 -5.56
CA ILE A 448 -21.33 -0.66 -5.16
C ILE A 448 -22.20 -0.43 -3.92
N VAL A 449 -21.68 0.24 -2.89
CA VAL A 449 -22.44 0.61 -1.68
C VAL A 449 -23.67 1.44 -2.06
N ILE A 450 -23.54 2.50 -2.86
CA ILE A 450 -24.66 3.33 -3.31
C ILE A 450 -25.68 2.52 -4.14
N LYS A 451 -25.23 1.58 -4.97
CA LYS A 451 -26.11 0.69 -5.75
C LYS A 451 -26.93 -0.22 -4.83
N TRP A 452 -26.26 -0.91 -3.90
CA TRP A 452 -26.85 -1.94 -3.04
C TRP A 452 -27.61 -1.40 -1.83
N SER A 453 -27.36 -0.16 -1.40
CA SER A 453 -28.06 0.47 -0.25
C SER A 453 -29.51 0.88 -0.56
N LYS A 454 -29.97 0.76 -1.81
CA LYS A 454 -31.29 1.23 -2.24
C LYS A 454 -32.40 0.36 -1.63
N GLY A 455 -33.08 0.90 -0.62
CA GLY A 455 -34.17 0.23 0.09
C GLY A 455 -33.74 -0.57 1.32
N GLU A 456 -32.43 -0.69 1.60
CA GLU A 456 -31.94 -1.36 2.82
C GLU A 456 -32.01 -0.44 4.04
N PHE A 457 -31.85 0.89 3.87
CA PHE A 457 -31.89 1.88 4.97
C PHE A 457 -33.15 2.75 4.89
N PRO A 458 -34.21 2.49 5.69
CA PRO A 458 -35.47 3.21 5.62
C PRO A 458 -35.46 4.56 6.36
N ASN A 459 -34.56 4.75 7.33
CA ASN A 459 -34.51 5.93 8.17
C ASN A 459 -33.99 7.15 7.40
N PRO A 460 -34.74 8.27 7.32
CA PRO A 460 -34.27 9.47 6.66
C PRO A 460 -33.20 10.18 7.51
N MET A 461 -32.14 10.67 6.85
CA MET A 461 -31.08 11.46 7.48
C MET A 461 -31.63 12.62 8.34
N PRO A 462 -31.26 12.74 9.63
CA PRO A 462 -31.76 13.78 10.54
C PRO A 462 -31.50 15.21 10.05
N LYS A 463 -32.31 16.17 10.53
CA LYS A 463 -32.25 17.58 10.09
C LYS A 463 -30.98 18.28 10.59
N GLU A 464 -30.56 17.90 11.78
CA GLU A 464 -29.40 18.39 12.53
C GLU A 464 -28.13 17.99 11.77
N VAL A 465 -28.04 16.72 11.36
CA VAL A 465 -26.95 16.17 10.55
C VAL A 465 -26.91 16.82 9.16
N LYS A 466 -28.07 17.03 8.51
CA LYS A 466 -28.16 17.79 7.24
C LYS A 466 -27.65 19.22 7.38
N ALA A 467 -28.05 19.92 8.44
CA ALA A 467 -27.60 21.30 8.70
C ALA A 467 -26.09 21.35 8.94
N PHE A 468 -25.55 20.46 9.78
CA PHE A 468 -24.12 20.32 10.04
C PHE A 468 -23.30 20.14 8.75
N TRP A 469 -23.65 19.16 7.91
CA TRP A 469 -22.92 18.93 6.65
C TRP A 469 -23.09 20.06 5.64
N THR A 470 -24.25 20.72 5.61
CA THR A 470 -24.46 21.91 4.77
C THR A 470 -23.49 23.03 5.16
N VAL A 471 -23.36 23.32 6.46
CA VAL A 471 -22.40 24.31 6.98
C VAL A 471 -20.95 23.87 6.72
N ALA A 472 -20.61 22.60 6.96
CA ALA A 472 -19.28 22.08 6.73
C ALA A 472 -18.84 22.21 5.25
N ILE A 473 -19.72 21.86 4.30
CA ILE A 473 -19.47 22.00 2.86
C ILE A 473 -19.34 23.47 2.46
N ILE A 474 -20.19 24.35 2.99
CA ILE A 474 -20.09 25.80 2.74
C ILE A 474 -18.72 26.32 3.21
N LEU A 475 -18.26 25.97 4.41
CA LEU A 475 -16.95 26.38 4.93
C LEU A 475 -15.79 25.81 4.11
N LEU A 476 -15.87 24.54 3.71
CA LEU A 476 -14.86 23.84 2.91
C LEU A 476 -14.66 24.48 1.52
N VAL A 477 -15.70 25.10 0.96
CA VAL A 477 -15.67 25.84 -0.33
C VAL A 477 -15.37 27.33 -0.12
N LEU A 478 -15.88 27.95 0.94
CA LEU A 478 -15.68 29.37 1.24
C LEU A 478 -14.21 29.67 1.55
N TYR A 479 -13.55 28.84 2.37
CA TYR A 479 -12.15 29.03 2.75
C TYR A 479 -11.18 29.18 1.56
N PRO A 480 -11.10 28.23 0.59
CA PRO A 480 -10.21 28.37 -0.56
C PRO A 480 -10.65 29.50 -1.50
N THR A 481 -11.95 29.81 -1.56
CA THR A 481 -12.47 30.93 -2.36
C THR A 481 -11.95 32.27 -1.82
N VAL A 482 -12.06 32.50 -0.51
CA VAL A 482 -11.53 33.71 0.14
C VAL A 482 -10.01 33.75 0.09
N LYS A 483 -9.32 32.64 0.38
CA LYS A 483 -7.86 32.60 0.48
C LYS A 483 -7.13 32.68 -0.86
N PHE A 484 -7.65 32.02 -1.90
CA PHE A 484 -6.94 31.88 -3.18
C PHE A 484 -7.64 32.58 -4.35
N ALA A 485 -8.97 32.48 -4.46
CA ALA A 485 -9.68 33.03 -5.62
C ALA A 485 -9.78 34.56 -5.57
N ILE A 486 -10.15 35.15 -4.41
CA ILE A 486 -10.29 36.62 -4.28
C ILE A 486 -8.96 37.36 -4.56
N PRO A 487 -7.80 36.98 -3.99
CA PRO A 487 -6.53 37.66 -4.30
C PRO A 487 -6.11 37.49 -5.76
N SER A 488 -6.29 36.30 -6.33
CA SER A 488 -5.98 36.04 -7.74
C SER A 488 -6.82 36.91 -8.68
N TRP A 489 -8.12 37.05 -8.41
CA TRP A 489 -9.02 37.91 -9.17
C TRP A 489 -8.69 39.40 -9.04
N LYS A 490 -8.35 39.87 -7.82
CA LYS A 490 -7.89 41.26 -7.59
C LYS A 490 -6.61 41.55 -8.37
N SER A 491 -5.62 40.65 -8.33
CA SER A 491 -4.37 40.77 -9.09
C SER A 491 -4.62 40.83 -10.60
N TRP A 492 -5.40 39.88 -11.13
CA TRP A 492 -5.80 39.86 -12.55
C TRP A 492 -6.52 41.15 -13.00
N ARG A 493 -7.46 41.65 -12.19
CA ARG A 493 -8.19 42.89 -12.48
C ARG A 493 -7.27 44.11 -12.50
N ASN A 494 -6.33 44.18 -11.56
CA ASN A 494 -5.35 45.27 -11.49
C ASN A 494 -4.37 45.21 -12.67
N ASN A 495 -3.93 44.02 -13.07
CA ASN A 495 -3.05 43.84 -14.23
C ASN A 495 -3.77 44.20 -15.55
N ARG A 496 -5.04 43.85 -15.72
CA ARG A 496 -5.84 44.32 -16.87
C ARG A 496 -5.97 45.84 -16.92
N ARG A 497 -6.19 46.50 -15.77
CA ARG A 497 -6.21 47.98 -15.69
C ARG A 497 -4.86 48.58 -16.09
N LYS A 498 -3.76 48.07 -15.53
CA LYS A 498 -2.40 48.51 -15.89
C LYS A 498 -2.06 48.29 -17.37
N ALA A 499 -2.58 47.23 -17.99
CA ALA A 499 -2.39 46.96 -19.42
C ALA A 499 -3.21 47.91 -20.30
N SER A 500 -4.44 48.27 -19.90
CA SER A 500 -5.26 49.26 -20.61
C SER A 500 -4.57 50.63 -20.61
N ASN A 501 -4.15 51.11 -19.43
CA ASN A 501 -3.45 52.39 -19.23
C ASN A 501 -2.00 52.42 -19.79
N LYS A 502 -1.62 51.47 -20.64
CA LYS A 502 -0.32 51.40 -21.33
C LYS A 502 -0.45 51.37 -22.85
N ILE A 503 -1.68 51.41 -23.34
CA ILE A 503 -2.06 51.43 -24.76
C ILE A 503 -2.59 52.83 -25.15
N ASP A 504 -3.11 53.57 -24.16
CA ASP A 504 -3.25 55.04 -24.18
C ASP A 504 -1.93 55.73 -23.77
#